data_AF-A0A1L7XCC2-F1
#
_entry.id   AF-A0A1L7XCC2-F1
#
_cell.length_a   1.000
_cell.length_b   1.000
_cell.length_c   1.000
_cell.angle_alpha   90.00
_cell.angle_beta   90.00
_cell.angle_gamma   90.00
#
_symmetry.space_group_name_H-M   'P 1'
#
loop_
_entity.id
_entity.type
_entity.pdbx_description
1 polymer ?
#
loop_
_entity_poly.entity_id
_entity_poly.type
_entity_poly.pdbx_seq_one_letter_code
_entity_poly.pdbx_strand_id
1 'polypeptide(L)'
;MSSSKFDMIAKDDESSEPADTASLATSSPKCTAATLSVSPEVQKSTYQTPDERLAAMPSHPALSATGTTLSTTLDFTPPSSYYLSPAFADWRTSLLTTLPQYLTLSSKLHITLIYPSYRTQSLSLKLTQREVVKSAVGIIRQWPVKGIKGIEVVFMSPVTDWSQVQALVPFYGLKFRGWVCRIREGEKAARRLVSGGEWDTKLRGQYRKEMGGS
;
A
#
# COMPACT_ATOMS: atom_id res chain seq x y z
N MET A 1 26.17 -18.06 49.49
CA MET A 1 27.53 -18.56 49.21
C MET A 1 27.75 -18.51 47.71
N SER A 2 28.98 -18.15 47.32
CA SER A 2 29.54 -18.08 45.96
C SER A 2 29.11 -16.93 45.04
N SER A 3 29.87 -15.85 45.23
CA SER A 3 30.37 -14.89 44.26
C SER A 3 31.00 -15.53 43.00
N SER A 4 30.94 -14.81 41.87
CA SER A 4 32.07 -14.60 40.92
C SER A 4 31.62 -13.54 39.89
N LYS A 5 32.05 -12.27 39.94
CA LYS A 5 33.31 -11.66 39.40
C LYS A 5 33.59 -12.04 37.93
N PHE A 6 33.35 -11.12 36.98
CA PHE A 6 34.21 -10.03 36.46
C PHE A 6 35.39 -10.52 35.60
N ASP A 7 35.41 -10.11 34.32
CA ASP A 7 36.54 -9.53 33.56
C ASP A 7 36.01 -9.17 32.15
N MET A 8 35.89 -7.90 31.74
CA MET A 8 36.91 -7.01 31.17
C MET A 8 37.77 -7.68 30.09
N ILE A 9 37.70 -7.16 28.85
CA ILE A 9 38.83 -6.76 28.00
C ILE A 9 38.29 -5.82 26.91
N ALA A 10 38.84 -4.62 26.91
CA ALA A 10 38.76 -3.62 25.85
C ALA A 10 39.79 -3.93 24.76
N LYS A 11 39.54 -3.48 23.52
CA LYS A 11 40.61 -3.06 22.60
C LYS A 11 40.03 -2.09 21.57
N ASP A 12 40.48 -0.85 21.72
CA ASP A 12 40.50 0.23 20.73
C ASP A 12 41.55 -0.08 19.63
N ASP A 13 41.74 0.91 18.75
CA ASP A 13 42.68 1.04 17.62
C ASP A 13 42.12 0.56 16.25
N GLU A 14 42.26 1.28 15.14
CA GLU A 14 43.10 2.45 14.86
C GLU A 14 42.64 3.14 13.56
N SER A 15 42.83 4.46 13.55
CA SER A 15 43.39 5.26 12.45
C SER A 15 42.75 5.23 11.06
N SER A 16 42.00 6.30 10.83
CA SER A 16 41.87 7.00 9.55
C SER A 16 43.11 7.84 9.23
N GLU A 17 43.61 7.77 8.00
CA GLU A 17 44.57 8.74 7.44
C GLU A 17 44.43 8.89 5.90
N PRO A 18 45.00 9.98 5.32
CA PRO A 18 44.34 10.79 4.28
C PRO A 18 45.02 10.72 2.90
N ALA A 19 44.43 11.40 1.91
CA ALA A 19 45.15 11.82 0.71
C ALA A 19 44.69 13.21 0.23
N ASP A 20 45.54 14.20 0.52
CA ASP A 20 45.90 15.35 -0.31
C ASP A 20 46.15 14.93 -1.80
N THR A 21 46.12 15.71 -2.88
CA THR A 21 46.31 17.16 -3.10
C THR A 21 45.93 17.50 -4.57
N ALA A 22 45.49 18.75 -4.76
CA ALA A 22 45.74 19.68 -5.88
C ALA A 22 45.80 19.21 -7.37
N SER A 23 45.03 19.89 -8.23
CA SER A 23 45.63 20.52 -9.43
C SER A 23 44.82 21.65 -10.07
N LEU A 24 45.62 22.52 -10.69
CA LEU A 24 45.43 23.86 -11.21
C LEU A 24 44.52 24.03 -12.45
N ALA A 25 43.97 25.25 -12.53
CA ALA A 25 43.98 26.20 -13.65
C ALA A 25 43.31 25.86 -15.02
N THR A 26 42.30 26.69 -15.32
CA THR A 26 42.19 27.59 -16.49
C THR A 26 42.56 27.06 -17.89
N SER A 27 41.54 26.92 -18.76
CA SER A 27 41.56 27.55 -20.11
C SER A 27 40.23 27.40 -20.83
N SER A 28 39.62 28.53 -21.19
CA SER A 28 38.68 28.61 -22.31
C SER A 28 39.47 28.55 -23.63
N PRO A 29 38.92 27.96 -24.70
CA PRO A 29 38.72 28.82 -25.87
C PRO A 29 37.51 28.50 -26.75
N LYS A 30 37.09 29.57 -27.44
CA LYS A 30 36.51 29.67 -28.78
C LYS A 30 35.08 29.14 -29.03
N CYS A 31 34.20 30.13 -29.14
CA CYS A 31 33.07 30.16 -30.06
C CYS A 31 33.47 29.70 -31.47
N THR A 32 32.74 28.72 -31.99
CA THR A 32 32.58 28.49 -33.42
C THR A 32 31.07 28.50 -33.68
N ALA A 33 30.57 29.63 -34.18
CA ALA A 33 29.18 29.75 -34.62
C ALA A 33 29.02 28.99 -35.93
N ALA A 34 28.59 27.73 -35.85
CA ALA A 34 28.01 27.02 -36.98
C ALA A 34 26.49 27.23 -36.90
N THR A 35 25.98 28.15 -37.73
CA THR A 35 24.54 28.34 -37.95
C THR A 35 24.00 27.11 -38.69
N LEU A 36 23.68 26.06 -37.94
CA LEU A 36 22.80 25.00 -38.42
C LEU A 36 21.36 25.47 -38.20
N SER A 37 20.71 25.86 -39.29
CA SER A 37 19.28 26.09 -39.35
C SER A 37 18.56 24.75 -39.18
N VAL A 38 18.48 24.26 -37.94
CA VAL A 38 17.62 23.15 -37.56
C VAL A 38 16.22 23.74 -37.40
N SER A 39 15.36 23.50 -38.39
CA SER A 39 13.91 23.66 -38.22
C SER A 39 13.52 22.86 -36.97
N PRO A 40 12.90 23.48 -35.96
CA PRO A 40 12.33 22.72 -34.87
C PRO A 40 11.15 21.93 -35.45
N GLU A 41 11.38 20.66 -35.78
CA GLU A 41 10.30 19.69 -35.79
C GLU A 41 9.67 19.78 -34.41
N VAL A 42 8.50 20.42 -34.38
CA VAL A 42 7.63 20.48 -33.22
C VAL A 42 7.32 19.02 -32.90
N GLN A 43 8.11 18.42 -32.01
CA GLN A 43 7.77 17.19 -31.34
C GLN A 43 6.42 17.46 -30.68
N LYS A 44 5.35 17.02 -31.35
CA LYS A 44 4.05 16.85 -30.73
C LYS A 44 4.31 15.91 -29.56
N SER A 45 4.49 16.50 -28.39
CA SER A 45 4.26 15.84 -27.12
C SER A 45 2.84 15.29 -27.22
N THR A 46 2.73 14.02 -27.60
CA THR A 46 1.46 13.30 -27.52
C THR A 46 1.18 13.20 -26.04
N TYR A 47 0.44 14.17 -25.52
CA TYR A 47 -0.09 14.13 -24.17
C TYR A 47 -1.03 12.94 -24.11
N GLN A 48 -0.51 11.79 -23.68
CA GLN A 48 -1.33 10.61 -23.48
C GLN A 48 -2.40 10.94 -22.45
N THR A 49 -3.65 10.65 -22.79
CA THR A 49 -4.74 10.81 -21.84
C THR A 49 -4.53 9.84 -20.67
N PRO A 50 -5.05 10.14 -19.45
CA PRO A 50 -4.96 9.20 -18.33
C PRO A 50 -5.48 7.80 -18.67
N ASP A 51 -6.50 7.70 -19.52
CA ASP A 51 -7.09 6.44 -19.96
C ASP A 51 -6.15 5.66 -20.91
N GLU A 52 -5.45 6.34 -21.82
CA GLU A 52 -4.41 5.72 -22.66
C GLU A 52 -3.23 5.19 -21.82
N ARG A 53 -2.83 5.95 -20.78
CA ARG A 53 -1.77 5.52 -19.86
C ARG A 53 -2.18 4.31 -19.03
N LEU A 54 -3.45 4.24 -18.63
CA LEU A 54 -4.01 3.10 -17.90
C LEU A 54 -4.16 1.87 -18.78
N ALA A 55 -4.57 2.03 -20.04
CA ALA A 55 -4.65 0.94 -21.00
C ALA A 55 -3.27 0.30 -21.29
N ALA A 56 -2.19 1.08 -21.16
CA ALA A 56 -0.82 0.59 -21.29
C ALA A 56 -0.26 -0.12 -20.04
N MET A 57 -1.00 -0.15 -18.92
CA MET A 57 -0.53 -0.80 -17.69
C MET A 57 -0.68 -2.33 -17.73
N PRO A 58 0.25 -3.07 -17.10
CA PRO A 58 0.13 -4.52 -17.00
C PRO A 58 -1.15 -4.93 -16.28
N SER A 59 -2.06 -5.60 -16.99
CA SER A 59 -3.30 -6.09 -16.40
C SER A 59 -3.02 -7.11 -15.31
N HIS A 60 -3.64 -6.97 -14.14
CA HIS A 60 -3.58 -7.96 -13.07
C HIS A 60 -5.00 -8.43 -12.71
N PRO A 61 -5.27 -9.74 -12.56
CA PRO A 61 -6.64 -10.26 -12.34
C PRO A 61 -7.38 -9.68 -11.12
N ALA A 62 -6.64 -9.28 -10.08
CA ALA A 62 -7.20 -8.63 -8.89
C ALA A 62 -7.23 -7.11 -8.92
N LEU A 63 -6.82 -6.49 -10.03
CA LEU A 63 -6.88 -5.05 -10.23
C LEU A 63 -7.80 -4.72 -11.40
N SER A 64 -8.70 -3.79 -11.15
CA SER A 64 -9.51 -3.19 -12.20
C SER A 64 -9.33 -1.68 -12.11
N ALA A 65 -8.94 -1.04 -13.21
CA ALA A 65 -8.84 0.40 -13.28
C ALA A 65 -9.91 0.94 -14.22
N THR A 66 -10.65 1.95 -13.79
CA THR A 66 -11.67 2.64 -14.60
C THR A 66 -11.60 4.13 -14.35
N GLY A 67 -11.20 4.88 -15.38
CA GLY A 67 -10.79 6.27 -15.23
C GLY A 67 -9.74 6.39 -14.12
N THR A 68 -9.91 7.35 -13.20
CA THR A 68 -8.96 7.54 -12.09
C THR A 68 -9.19 6.64 -10.86
N THR A 69 -10.02 5.60 -10.98
CA THR A 69 -10.35 4.70 -9.85
C THR A 69 -9.67 3.35 -10.03
N LEU A 70 -8.83 2.98 -9.07
CA LEU A 70 -8.31 1.63 -8.94
C LEU A 70 -9.22 0.84 -8.00
N SER A 71 -9.67 -0.33 -8.45
CA SER A 71 -10.47 -1.26 -7.67
C SER A 71 -9.70 -2.56 -7.45
N THR A 72 -9.79 -3.10 -6.23
CA THR A 72 -9.26 -4.43 -5.91
C THR A 72 -10.20 -5.17 -4.96
N THR A 73 -10.25 -6.49 -5.09
CA THR A 73 -11.13 -7.36 -4.29
C THR A 73 -10.29 -8.39 -3.57
N LEU A 74 -10.25 -8.32 -2.24
CA LEU A 74 -9.68 -9.35 -1.38
C LEU A 74 -10.79 -10.33 -0.99
N ASP A 75 -10.95 -11.39 -1.78
CA ASP A 75 -11.91 -12.45 -1.51
C ASP A 75 -11.27 -13.59 -0.71
N PHE A 76 -11.81 -13.82 0.50
CA PHE A 76 -11.39 -14.88 1.39
C PHE A 76 -12.35 -16.08 1.39
N THR A 77 -13.40 -16.07 0.55
CA THR A 77 -14.36 -17.15 0.45
C THR A 77 -13.78 -18.34 -0.35
N PRO A 78 -13.98 -19.58 0.10
CA PRO A 78 -13.67 -20.76 -0.72
C PRO A 78 -14.59 -20.83 -1.94
N PRO A 79 -14.10 -21.31 -3.10
CA PRO A 79 -12.73 -21.77 -3.39
C PRO A 79 -11.76 -20.62 -3.77
N SER A 80 -12.26 -19.40 -3.90
CA SER A 80 -11.58 -18.20 -4.42
C SER A 80 -10.49 -17.60 -3.52
N SER A 81 -10.05 -18.29 -2.46
CA SER A 81 -9.15 -17.74 -1.45
C SER A 81 -7.68 -17.69 -1.89
N TYR A 82 -7.42 -17.07 -3.05
CA TYR A 82 -6.09 -16.89 -3.65
C TYR A 82 -5.09 -16.30 -2.65
N TYR A 83 -5.55 -15.43 -1.75
CA TYR A 83 -4.71 -14.76 -0.76
C TYR A 83 -4.16 -15.67 0.35
N LEU A 84 -4.79 -16.83 0.56
CA LEU A 84 -4.55 -17.69 1.71
C LEU A 84 -3.70 -18.92 1.35
N SER A 85 -3.61 -19.28 0.07
CA SER A 85 -2.87 -20.46 -0.38
C SER A 85 -1.42 -20.12 -0.77
N PRO A 86 -0.42 -20.92 -0.32
CA PRO A 86 0.98 -20.77 -0.75
C PRO A 86 1.16 -20.88 -2.26
N ALA A 87 0.30 -21.62 -2.96
CA ALA A 87 0.35 -21.81 -4.40
C ALA A 87 0.18 -20.50 -5.20
N PHE A 88 -0.33 -19.45 -4.56
CA PHE A 88 -0.51 -18.13 -5.16
C PHE A 88 0.48 -17.10 -4.58
N ALA A 89 1.60 -17.54 -4.00
CA ALA A 89 2.66 -16.64 -3.55
C ALA A 89 3.15 -15.73 -4.68
N ASP A 90 3.43 -16.29 -5.86
CA ASP A 90 3.89 -15.52 -7.03
C ASP A 90 2.83 -14.52 -7.51
N TRP A 91 1.56 -14.92 -7.46
CA TRP A 91 0.44 -14.05 -7.80
C TRP A 91 0.31 -12.88 -6.82
N ARG A 92 0.49 -13.12 -5.51
CA ARG A 92 0.55 -12.05 -4.51
C ARG A 92 1.74 -11.14 -4.80
N THR A 93 2.93 -11.68 -5.03
CA THR A 93 4.12 -10.89 -5.38
C THR A 93 3.88 -10.02 -6.61
N SER A 94 3.29 -10.57 -7.67
CA SER A 94 2.94 -9.82 -8.89
C SER A 94 1.93 -8.70 -8.62
N LEU A 95 0.92 -8.95 -7.80
CA LEU A 95 0.00 -7.91 -7.36
C LEU A 95 0.75 -6.77 -6.65
N LEU A 96 1.62 -7.11 -5.69
CA LEU A 96 2.35 -6.12 -4.89
C LEU A 96 3.35 -5.31 -5.74
N THR A 97 3.95 -5.91 -6.77
CA THR A 97 4.89 -5.22 -7.66
C THR A 97 4.19 -4.35 -8.71
N THR A 98 3.00 -4.75 -9.15
CA THR A 98 2.23 -4.01 -10.17
C THR A 98 1.44 -2.85 -9.56
N LEU A 99 0.96 -3.01 -8.33
CA LEU A 99 0.14 -2.02 -7.64
C LEU A 99 0.74 -0.61 -7.69
N PRO A 100 2.04 -0.37 -7.32
CA PRO A 100 2.71 0.95 -7.40
C PRO A 100 2.45 1.73 -8.69
N GLN A 101 2.43 1.05 -9.84
CA GLN A 101 2.32 1.66 -11.16
C GLN A 101 0.94 2.29 -11.37
N TYR A 102 -0.12 1.55 -11.04
CA TYR A 102 -1.52 2.00 -11.17
C TYR A 102 -1.82 3.27 -10.37
N LEU A 103 -1.06 3.53 -9.32
CA LEU A 103 -1.37 4.56 -8.33
C LEU A 103 -0.78 5.90 -8.65
N THR A 104 0.25 5.90 -9.50
CA THR A 104 0.71 7.14 -10.12
C THR A 104 -0.36 7.74 -11.03
N LEU A 105 -1.32 6.93 -11.49
CA LEU A 105 -2.40 7.33 -12.41
C LEU A 105 -3.78 7.41 -11.73
N SER A 106 -3.95 6.72 -10.59
CA SER A 106 -5.22 6.64 -9.89
C SER A 106 -5.31 7.72 -8.80
N SER A 107 -6.47 8.37 -8.73
CA SER A 107 -6.78 9.36 -7.68
C SER A 107 -7.78 8.81 -6.65
N LYS A 108 -8.42 7.68 -6.94
CA LYS A 108 -9.35 6.99 -6.04
C LYS A 108 -8.97 5.53 -5.91
N LEU A 109 -9.11 5.00 -4.71
CA LEU A 109 -8.95 3.58 -4.43
C LEU A 109 -10.27 3.00 -3.90
N HIS A 110 -10.70 1.88 -4.47
CA HIS A 110 -11.82 1.09 -4.00
C HIS A 110 -11.33 -0.31 -3.62
N ILE A 111 -11.52 -0.71 -2.37
CA ILE A 111 -11.16 -2.04 -1.88
C ILE A 111 -12.40 -2.76 -1.41
N THR A 112 -12.68 -3.92 -2.00
CA THR A 112 -13.72 -4.82 -1.51
C THR A 112 -13.08 -5.95 -0.72
N LEU A 113 -13.53 -6.16 0.52
CA LEU A 113 -13.11 -7.27 1.37
C LEU A 113 -14.28 -8.24 1.51
N ILE A 114 -14.13 -9.47 1.04
CA ILE A 114 -15.20 -10.48 1.10
C ILE A 114 -14.77 -11.57 2.08
N TYR A 115 -15.48 -11.67 3.20
CA TYR A 115 -15.23 -12.66 4.24
C TYR A 115 -16.27 -13.79 4.17
N PRO A 116 -15.87 -15.06 4.35
CA PRO A 116 -16.83 -16.13 4.55
C PRO A 116 -17.52 -16.01 5.91
N SER A 117 -18.54 -16.83 6.14
CA SER A 117 -19.21 -16.91 7.44
C SER A 117 -18.20 -17.11 8.57
N TYR A 118 -18.29 -16.29 9.62
CA TYR A 118 -17.35 -16.31 10.74
C TYR A 118 -17.32 -17.66 11.49
N ARG A 119 -18.50 -18.29 11.63
CA ARG A 119 -18.70 -19.48 12.47
C ARG A 119 -17.94 -20.71 11.97
N THR A 120 -17.59 -20.73 10.69
CA THR A 120 -16.99 -21.90 10.03
C THR A 120 -15.46 -21.77 9.88
N GLN A 121 -14.85 -20.70 10.40
CA GLN A 121 -13.43 -20.42 10.20
C GLN A 121 -12.57 -20.80 11.40
N SER A 122 -11.44 -21.46 11.12
CA SER A 122 -10.39 -21.70 12.12
C SER A 122 -9.73 -20.38 12.56
N LEU A 123 -9.11 -20.40 13.75
CA LEU A 123 -8.37 -19.24 14.26
C LEU A 123 -7.18 -18.87 13.36
N SER A 124 -6.45 -19.87 12.85
CA SER A 124 -5.32 -19.67 11.94
C SER A 124 -5.73 -18.90 10.68
N LEU A 125 -6.87 -19.27 10.08
CA LEU A 125 -7.39 -18.60 8.88
C LEU A 125 -7.70 -17.12 9.15
N LYS A 126 -8.33 -16.82 10.30
CA LYS A 126 -8.64 -15.45 10.73
C LYS A 126 -7.38 -14.60 10.88
N LEU A 127 -6.32 -15.18 11.47
CA LEU A 127 -5.03 -14.50 11.61
C LEU A 127 -4.38 -14.25 10.25
N THR A 128 -4.38 -15.23 9.34
CA THR A 128 -3.84 -15.06 7.98
C THR A 128 -4.58 -13.98 7.21
N GLN A 129 -5.92 -13.95 7.25
CA GLN A 129 -6.71 -12.91 6.61
C GLN A 129 -6.35 -11.51 7.15
N ARG A 130 -6.21 -11.39 8.48
CA ARG A 130 -5.80 -10.13 9.12
C ARG A 130 -4.41 -9.69 8.67
N GLU A 131 -3.48 -10.63 8.53
CA GLU A 131 -2.12 -10.34 8.07
C GLU A 131 -2.11 -9.86 6.61
N VAL A 132 -2.87 -10.51 5.73
CA VAL A 132 -3.04 -10.06 4.34
C VAL A 132 -3.57 -8.62 4.28
N VAL A 133 -4.60 -8.31 5.09
CA VAL A 133 -5.15 -6.95 5.14
C VAL A 133 -4.12 -5.94 5.67
N LYS A 134 -3.35 -6.31 6.71
CA LYS A 134 -2.25 -5.46 7.20
C LYS A 134 -1.20 -5.20 6.12
N SER A 135 -0.78 -6.23 5.38
CA SER A 135 0.18 -6.09 4.28
C SER A 135 -0.36 -5.17 3.19
N ALA A 136 -1.61 -5.34 2.77
CA ALA A 136 -2.26 -4.47 1.78
C ALA A 136 -2.27 -3.01 2.25
N VAL A 137 -2.65 -2.76 3.50
CA VAL A 137 -2.62 -1.42 4.11
C VAL A 137 -1.19 -0.86 4.19
N GLY A 138 -0.20 -1.70 4.52
CA GLY A 138 1.21 -1.31 4.52
C GLY A 138 1.67 -0.74 3.19
N ILE A 139 1.22 -1.35 2.08
CA ILE A 139 1.53 -0.86 0.73
C ILE A 139 0.79 0.43 0.43
N ILE A 140 -0.49 0.53 0.81
CA ILE A 140 -1.29 1.75 0.64
C ILE A 140 -0.67 2.93 1.39
N ARG A 141 -0.07 2.69 2.57
CA ARG A 141 0.64 3.73 3.34
C ARG A 141 1.86 4.29 2.63
N GLN A 142 2.50 3.51 1.77
CA GLN A 142 3.66 3.95 1.00
C GLN A 142 3.26 4.85 -0.18
N TRP A 143 1.96 5.06 -0.42
CA TRP A 143 1.52 5.89 -1.55
C TRP A 143 1.79 7.37 -1.37
N PRO A 144 2.16 8.06 -2.46
CA PRO A 144 2.30 9.50 -2.46
C PRO A 144 0.93 10.14 -2.18
N VAL A 145 0.74 10.58 -0.93
CA VAL A 145 -0.51 11.17 -0.40
C VAL A 145 -1.03 12.34 -1.24
N LYS A 146 -0.14 13.02 -1.99
CA LYS A 146 -0.46 14.21 -2.78
C LYS A 146 -1.43 13.96 -3.96
N GLY A 147 -1.65 12.71 -4.38
CA GLY A 147 -2.53 12.38 -5.52
C GLY A 147 -3.90 11.78 -5.16
N ILE A 148 -4.09 11.33 -3.92
CA ILE A 148 -5.25 10.50 -3.55
C ILE A 148 -6.40 11.40 -3.06
N LYS A 149 -7.48 11.42 -3.83
CA LYS A 149 -8.72 12.14 -3.54
C LYS A 149 -9.67 11.38 -2.61
N GLY A 150 -9.55 10.05 -2.53
CA GLY A 150 -10.39 9.25 -1.65
C GLY A 150 -10.05 7.77 -1.65
N ILE A 151 -10.33 7.12 -0.53
CA ILE A 151 -10.26 5.67 -0.38
C ILE A 151 -11.61 5.19 0.13
N GLU A 152 -12.20 4.26 -0.60
CA GLU A 152 -13.41 3.56 -0.22
C GLU A 152 -13.09 2.09 0.08
N VAL A 153 -13.50 1.62 1.26
CA VAL A 153 -13.37 0.21 1.66
C VAL A 153 -14.76 -0.36 1.93
N VAL A 154 -15.11 -1.41 1.20
CA VAL A 154 -16.37 -2.14 1.34
C VAL A 154 -16.08 -3.48 1.99
N PHE A 155 -16.52 -3.66 3.23
CA PHE A 155 -16.49 -4.95 3.92
C PHE A 155 -17.77 -5.72 3.64
N MET A 156 -17.65 -6.97 3.22
CA MET A 156 -18.77 -7.87 2.92
C MET A 156 -18.63 -9.15 3.73
N SER A 157 -19.68 -9.53 4.45
CA SER A 157 -19.76 -10.83 5.14
C SER A 157 -21.22 -11.30 5.22
N PRO A 158 -21.52 -12.61 5.17
CA PRO A 158 -22.88 -13.11 5.33
C PRO A 158 -23.53 -12.68 6.65
N VAL A 159 -22.75 -12.66 7.73
CA VAL A 159 -23.17 -12.24 9.07
C VAL A 159 -22.05 -11.42 9.64
N THR A 160 -22.33 -10.21 10.10
CA THR A 160 -21.23 -9.37 10.55
C THR A 160 -20.90 -9.63 12.01
N ASP A 161 -19.70 -10.14 12.24
CA ASP A 161 -19.15 -10.35 13.58
C ASP A 161 -18.02 -9.36 13.87
N TRP A 162 -17.94 -8.90 15.11
CA TRP A 162 -16.91 -7.95 15.54
C TRP A 162 -15.49 -8.43 15.24
N SER A 163 -15.20 -9.72 15.41
CA SER A 163 -13.86 -10.27 15.19
C SER A 163 -13.44 -10.26 13.71
N GLN A 164 -14.37 -10.26 12.77
CA GLN A 164 -14.07 -10.04 11.35
C GLN A 164 -13.94 -8.55 11.04
N VAL A 165 -14.81 -7.72 11.63
CA VAL A 165 -14.75 -6.25 11.49
C VAL A 165 -13.41 -5.70 11.99
N GLN A 166 -12.80 -6.33 13.00
CA GLN A 166 -11.45 -6.00 13.47
C GLN A 166 -10.37 -6.08 12.37
N ALA A 167 -10.59 -6.82 11.28
CA ALA A 167 -9.69 -6.80 10.14
C ALA A 167 -9.62 -5.41 9.47
N LEU A 168 -10.60 -4.52 9.70
CA LEU A 168 -10.59 -3.15 9.20
C LEU A 168 -9.68 -2.21 10.00
N VAL A 169 -9.20 -2.61 11.18
CA VAL A 169 -8.36 -1.79 12.07
C VAL A 169 -7.15 -1.18 11.37
N PRO A 170 -6.38 -1.90 10.53
CA PRO A 170 -5.21 -1.33 9.87
C PRO A 170 -5.54 -0.10 9.01
N PHE A 171 -6.73 -0.06 8.39
CA PHE A 171 -7.17 1.06 7.56
C PHE A 171 -7.43 2.35 8.33
N TYR A 172 -7.74 2.28 9.63
CA TYR A 172 -7.94 3.47 10.47
C TYR A 172 -6.68 4.31 10.64
N GLY A 173 -5.50 3.74 10.38
CA GLY A 173 -4.24 4.48 10.37
C GLY A 173 -3.97 5.25 9.08
N LEU A 174 -4.83 5.13 8.06
CA LEU A 174 -4.65 5.81 6.79
C LEU A 174 -5.13 7.27 6.88
N LYS A 175 -4.23 8.21 6.58
CA LYS A 175 -4.49 9.66 6.64
C LYS A 175 -4.91 10.24 5.28
N PHE A 176 -5.95 9.71 4.67
CA PHE A 176 -6.47 10.24 3.40
C PHE A 176 -7.70 11.12 3.59
N ARG A 177 -7.75 12.23 2.85
CA ARG A 177 -8.98 13.01 2.70
C ARG A 177 -9.97 12.16 1.90
N GLY A 178 -11.23 12.06 2.35
CA GLY A 178 -12.25 11.27 1.65
C GLY A 178 -12.24 9.77 1.97
N TRP A 179 -11.80 9.37 3.16
CA TRP A 179 -11.96 8.00 3.67
C TRP A 179 -13.44 7.64 3.86
N VAL A 180 -13.88 6.55 3.25
CA VAL A 180 -15.21 5.98 3.41
C VAL A 180 -15.09 4.48 3.66
N CYS A 181 -15.70 4.01 4.75
CA CYS A 181 -15.88 2.58 4.98
C CYS A 181 -17.37 2.23 4.87
N ARG A 182 -17.69 1.17 4.13
CA ARG A 182 -19.03 0.60 4.01
C ARG A 182 -19.02 -0.85 4.45
N ILE A 183 -20.14 -1.29 4.99
CA ILE A 183 -20.31 -2.63 5.55
C ILE A 183 -21.58 -3.21 4.95
N ARG A 184 -21.46 -4.39 4.34
CA ARG A 184 -22.55 -5.14 3.75
C ARG A 184 -22.69 -6.46 4.49
N GLU A 185 -23.86 -6.65 5.08
CA GLU A 185 -24.21 -7.87 5.81
C GLU A 185 -25.19 -8.71 5.00
N GLY A 186 -24.77 -9.90 4.56
CA GLY A 186 -25.57 -10.76 3.70
C GLY A 186 -26.04 -10.02 2.44
N GLU A 187 -27.34 -10.13 2.16
CA GLU A 187 -27.96 -9.50 1.00
C GLU A 187 -28.36 -8.03 1.23
N LYS A 188 -28.22 -7.51 2.44
CA LYS A 188 -28.60 -6.13 2.77
C LYS A 188 -27.79 -5.13 1.96
N ALA A 189 -28.32 -3.91 1.82
CA ALA A 189 -27.59 -2.80 1.22
C ALA A 189 -26.33 -2.45 2.04
N ALA A 190 -25.26 -2.05 1.36
CA ALA A 190 -24.04 -1.62 2.02
C ALA A 190 -24.31 -0.31 2.79
N ARG A 191 -24.10 -0.34 4.10
CA ARG A 191 -24.26 0.82 4.98
C ARG A 191 -22.92 1.50 5.24
N ARG A 192 -22.88 2.82 5.18
CA ARG A 192 -21.70 3.59 5.55
C ARG A 192 -21.43 3.44 7.05
N LEU A 193 -20.19 3.23 7.42
CA LEU A 193 -19.74 3.30 8.80
C LEU A 193 -19.84 4.74 9.28
N VAL A 194 -20.75 4.99 10.21
CA VAL A 194 -21.04 6.33 10.73
C VAL A 194 -19.97 6.72 11.75
N SER A 195 -19.40 7.91 11.60
CA SER A 195 -18.42 8.42 12.57
C SER A 195 -19.08 8.65 13.93
N GLY A 196 -18.43 8.20 15.00
CA GLY A 196 -19.02 8.22 16.35
C GLY A 196 -19.94 7.04 16.66
N GLY A 197 -20.33 6.25 15.65
CA GLY A 197 -21.13 5.04 15.87
C GLY A 197 -20.38 3.97 16.67
N GLU A 198 -21.10 2.94 17.12
CA GLU A 198 -20.56 1.86 17.96
C GLU A 198 -19.30 1.23 17.34
N TRP A 199 -19.38 0.83 16.08
CA TRP A 199 -18.29 0.14 15.40
C TRP A 199 -17.10 1.05 15.11
N ASP A 200 -17.36 2.30 14.74
CA ASP A 200 -16.30 3.31 14.55
C ASP A 200 -15.54 3.56 15.87
N THR A 201 -16.27 3.65 16.98
CA THR A 201 -15.68 3.81 18.31
C THR A 201 -14.88 2.59 18.74
N LYS A 202 -15.40 1.38 18.52
CA LYS A 202 -14.66 0.14 18.80
C LYS A 202 -13.41 0.01 17.94
N LEU A 203 -13.48 0.33 16.63
CA LEU A 203 -12.34 0.28 15.71
C LEU A 203 -11.26 1.30 16.08
N ARG A 204 -11.64 2.54 16.42
CA ARG A 204 -10.70 3.55 16.94
C ARG A 204 -10.07 3.13 18.26
N GLY A 205 -10.85 2.52 19.15
CA GLY A 205 -10.33 1.96 20.41
C GLY A 205 -9.30 0.86 20.16
N GLN A 206 -9.61 -0.08 19.28
CA GLN A 206 -8.72 -1.18 18.92
C GLN A 206 -7.45 -0.68 18.22
N TYR A 207 -7.58 0.26 17.28
CA TYR A 207 -6.44 0.91 16.62
C TYR A 207 -5.49 1.56 17.62
N ARG A 208 -6.02 2.32 18.59
CA ARG A 208 -5.20 2.94 19.65
C ARG A 208 -4.48 1.90 20.51
N LYS A 209 -5.13 0.78 20.84
CA LYS A 209 -4.49 -0.31 21.59
C LYS A 209 -3.34 -0.96 20.80
N GLU A 210 -3.53 -1.19 19.51
CA GLU A 210 -2.54 -1.83 18.64
C GLU A 210 -1.36 -0.92 18.29
N MET A 211 -1.56 0.40 18.25
CA MET A 211 -0.54 1.36 17.81
C MET A 211 0.05 2.22 18.95
N GLY A 212 -0.62 2.29 20.10
CA GLY A 212 -0.18 3.05 21.28
C GLY A 212 0.37 2.19 22.41
N GLY A 213 0.42 0.87 22.22
CA GLY A 213 1.07 -0.08 23.13
C GLY A 213 2.52 -0.34 22.72
N SER A 214 3.32 0.72 22.62
CA SER A 214 4.78 0.66 22.45
C SER A 214 5.44 1.45 23.57
#